data_AF-A0A4Y8S364-F1
#
_entry.id   AF-A0A4Y8S364-F1
#
_cell.length_a   1.000
_cell.length_b   1.000
_cell.length_c   1.000
_cell.angle_alpha   90.00
_cell.angle_beta   90.00
_cell.angle_gamma   90.00
#
_symmetry.space_group_name_H-M   'P 1'
#
loop_
_entity.id
_entity.type
_entity.pdbx_description
1 polymer ?
#
loop_
_entity_poly.entity_id
_entity_poly.type
_entity_poly.pdbx_seq_one_letter_code
_entity_poly.pdbx_strand_id
1 'polypeptide(L)'
;MKFKHLLTCLALAAILPILSFKNKIEKAGDKGTYGFVYVSGVYPESHTALISQIIYQPPYPECKEESRFWGNAEAGFAKYLAAYNNEEKFGGRNNVASTKGLYSKSFLTHQEAQDAMDEKIANEKQQGHHVKMIPYSYICQ
;
A
#
# COMPACT_ATOMS: atom_id res chain seq x y z
N MET A 1 -52.51 -4.31 -28.31
CA MET A 1 -51.21 -4.82 -27.79
C MET A 1 -50.04 -3.95 -28.29
N LYS A 2 -49.69 -2.84 -27.64
CA LYS A 2 -48.39 -2.14 -27.91
C LYS A 2 -48.00 -1.27 -26.70
N PHE A 3 -47.47 -1.89 -25.64
CA PHE A 3 -46.88 -1.17 -24.49
C PHE A 3 -45.64 -1.91 -23.94
N LYS A 4 -44.85 -2.53 -24.83
CA LYS A 4 -43.66 -3.31 -24.45
C LYS A 4 -42.31 -2.70 -24.88
N HIS A 5 -42.30 -1.48 -25.44
CA HIS A 5 -41.06 -0.90 -25.99
C HIS A 5 -40.60 0.41 -25.34
N LEU A 6 -41.33 0.97 -24.36
CA LEU A 6 -40.91 2.22 -23.72
C LEU A 6 -40.13 2.04 -22.41
N LEU A 7 -40.19 0.87 -21.76
CA LEU A 7 -39.50 0.64 -20.48
C LEU A 7 -38.04 0.19 -20.63
N THR A 8 -37.59 -0.20 -21.83
CA THR A 8 -36.24 -0.76 -22.03
C THR A 8 -35.17 0.30 -22.28
N CYS A 9 -35.52 1.53 -22.68
CA CYS A 9 -34.52 2.58 -22.91
C CYS A 9 -34.13 3.36 -21.64
N LEU A 10 -35.00 3.41 -20.61
CA LEU A 10 -34.70 4.17 -19.39
C LEU A 10 -33.68 3.47 -18.47
N ALA A 11 -33.57 2.13 -18.55
CA ALA A 11 -32.62 1.37 -17.74
C ALA A 11 -31.16 1.49 -18.24
N LEU A 12 -30.93 1.76 -19.53
CA LEU A 12 -29.58 1.90 -20.08
C LEU A 12 -28.90 3.23 -19.71
N ALA A 13 -29.68 4.30 -19.49
CA ALA A 13 -29.13 5.62 -19.16
C ALA A 13 -28.56 5.71 -17.73
N ALA A 14 -29.08 4.89 -16.81
CA ALA A 14 -28.63 4.85 -15.41
C ALA A 14 -27.33 4.05 -15.19
N ILE A 15 -26.96 3.16 -16.12
CA ILE A 15 -25.76 2.30 -15.99
C ILE A 15 -24.51 2.98 -16.57
N LEU A 16 -24.69 3.89 -17.53
CA LEU A 16 -23.60 4.66 -18.16
C LEU A 16 -22.72 5.45 -17.16
N PRO A 17 -23.24 6.18 -16.16
CA PRO A 17 -22.39 6.86 -15.20
C PRO A 17 -21.58 5.88 -14.34
N ILE A 18 -22.14 4.73 -13.96
CA ILE A 18 -21.44 3.70 -13.15
C ILE A 18 -20.24 3.13 -13.93
N LEU A 19 -20.40 2.91 -15.23
CA LEU A 19 -19.30 2.48 -16.11
C LEU A 19 -18.26 3.58 -16.31
N SER A 20 -18.67 4.86 -16.37
CA SER A 20 -17.77 6.00 -16.50
C SER A 20 -16.89 6.21 -15.25
N PHE A 21 -17.45 5.99 -14.05
CA PHE A 21 -16.67 6.00 -12.80
C PHE A 21 -15.72 4.81 -12.69
N LYS A 22 -16.16 3.59 -13.06
CA LYS A 22 -15.27 2.41 -13.10
C LYS A 22 -14.08 2.63 -14.04
N ASN A 23 -14.31 3.17 -15.23
CA ASN A 23 -13.27 3.40 -16.23
C ASN A 23 -12.25 4.47 -15.79
N LYS A 24 -12.67 5.45 -14.97
CA LYS A 24 -11.78 6.48 -14.41
C LYS A 24 -10.93 5.95 -13.26
N ILE A 25 -11.46 4.99 -12.49
CA ILE A 25 -10.73 4.28 -11.42
C ILE A 25 -9.79 3.24 -12.02
N GLU A 26 -10.21 2.46 -13.02
CA GLU A 26 -9.36 1.48 -13.72
C GLU A 26 -8.20 2.17 -14.47
N LYS A 27 -8.43 3.32 -15.13
CA LYS A 27 -7.33 4.07 -15.77
C LYS A 27 -6.38 4.79 -14.79
N ALA A 28 -6.80 4.98 -13.54
CA ALA A 28 -5.95 5.52 -12.47
C ALA A 28 -5.25 4.41 -11.66
N GLY A 29 -5.84 3.22 -11.60
CA GLY A 29 -5.35 2.06 -10.86
C GLY A 29 -4.01 1.49 -11.37
N ASP A 30 -3.62 1.83 -12.60
CA ASP A 30 -2.40 1.31 -13.23
C ASP A 30 -1.18 2.22 -13.10
N LYS A 31 -1.34 3.43 -12.54
CA LYS A 31 -0.25 4.41 -12.42
C LYS A 31 -0.07 4.76 -10.97
N GLY A 32 0.70 4.01 -10.20
CA GLY A 32 1.02 4.40 -8.83
C GLY A 32 2.22 3.63 -8.33
N THR A 33 2.69 3.97 -7.14
CA THR A 33 3.86 3.30 -6.55
C THR A 33 3.37 2.36 -5.46
N TYR A 34 3.71 1.08 -5.59
CA TYR A 34 3.51 0.10 -4.52
C TYR A 34 4.82 -0.11 -3.76
N GLY A 35 4.71 -0.38 -2.48
CA GLY A 35 5.85 -0.65 -1.61
C GLY A 35 5.39 -1.03 -0.22
N PHE A 36 6.31 -1.14 0.72
CA PHE A 36 5.99 -1.47 2.10
C PHE A 36 6.97 -0.80 3.04
N VAL A 37 6.57 -0.69 4.31
CA VAL A 37 7.41 -0.18 5.39
C VAL A 37 7.74 -1.31 6.34
N TYR A 38 8.92 -1.28 6.93
CA TYR A 38 9.41 -2.35 7.78
C TYR A 38 10.35 -1.83 8.87
N VAL A 39 10.52 -2.67 9.89
CA VAL A 39 11.62 -2.61 10.87
C VAL A 39 12.38 -3.94 10.76
N SER A 40 13.69 -3.88 10.51
CA SER A 40 14.55 -5.08 10.47
C SER A 40 14.73 -5.66 11.86
N GLY A 41 14.86 -6.99 11.99
CA GLY A 41 14.93 -7.65 13.31
C GLY A 41 16.15 -7.31 14.18
N VAL A 42 17.18 -6.69 13.58
CA VAL A 42 18.31 -6.09 14.31
C VAL A 42 17.88 -4.92 15.18
N TYR A 43 16.83 -4.19 14.79
CA TYR A 43 16.23 -3.15 15.61
C TYR A 43 14.92 -3.68 16.19
N PRO A 44 14.68 -3.57 17.51
CA PRO A 44 15.51 -3.08 18.61
C PRO A 44 16.13 -4.24 19.43
N GLU A 45 16.99 -5.07 18.82
CA GLU A 45 17.55 -6.29 19.45
C GLU A 45 16.50 -7.37 19.82
N SER A 46 15.27 -7.25 19.33
CA SER A 46 14.18 -8.21 19.62
C SER A 46 14.23 -9.49 18.76
N HIS A 47 15.19 -9.57 17.82
CA HIS A 47 15.25 -10.58 16.76
C HIS A 47 13.94 -10.70 15.96
N THR A 48 13.10 -9.66 15.95
CA THR A 48 11.79 -9.68 15.29
C THR A 48 11.70 -8.55 14.27
N ALA A 49 11.68 -8.93 12.99
CA ALA A 49 11.37 -8.03 11.89
C ALA A 49 9.85 -7.81 11.78
N LEU A 50 9.46 -6.57 11.58
CA LEU A 50 8.07 -6.15 11.46
C LEU A 50 7.85 -5.58 10.06
N ILE A 51 6.91 -6.12 9.30
CA ILE A 51 6.71 -5.74 7.90
C ILE A 51 5.23 -5.39 7.69
N SER A 52 4.93 -4.22 7.10
CA SER A 52 3.55 -3.83 6.79
C SER A 52 2.96 -4.66 5.64
N GLN A 53 1.66 -4.56 5.43
CA GLN A 53 1.09 -4.94 4.13
C GLN A 53 1.56 -3.96 3.03
N ILE A 54 1.34 -4.32 1.77
CA ILE A 54 1.66 -3.45 0.64
C ILE A 54 0.82 -2.16 0.72
N ILE A 55 1.49 -1.03 0.53
CA ILE A 55 0.97 0.33 0.52
C ILE A 55 0.95 0.82 -0.93
N TYR A 56 -0.14 1.48 -1.32
CA TYR A 56 -0.31 2.09 -2.65
C TYR A 56 -0.27 3.62 -2.56
N GLN A 57 0.67 4.22 -3.26
CA GLN A 57 0.72 5.66 -3.52
C GLN A 57 0.01 5.95 -4.85
N PRO A 58 -1.15 6.63 -4.82
CA PRO A 58 -1.83 7.00 -6.06
C PRO A 58 -1.08 8.13 -6.79
N PRO A 59 -1.26 8.28 -8.13
CA PRO A 59 -0.52 9.24 -8.96
C PRO A 59 -1.06 10.66 -8.87
N TYR A 60 -2.01 10.91 -7.96
CA TYR A 60 -2.73 12.17 -7.90
C TYR A 60 -1.78 13.31 -7.48
N PRO A 61 -1.90 14.51 -8.07
CA PRO A 61 -1.03 15.66 -7.78
C PRO A 61 -0.82 15.95 -6.29
N GLU A 62 -1.87 15.84 -5.49
CA GLU A 62 -1.87 15.98 -4.03
C GLU A 62 -1.01 14.92 -3.31
N CYS A 63 -0.75 13.79 -3.97
CA CYS A 63 0.04 12.66 -3.49
C CYS A 63 1.43 12.55 -4.15
N LYS A 64 1.78 13.47 -5.06
CA LYS A 64 2.99 13.36 -5.92
C LYS A 64 4.31 13.64 -5.19
N GLU A 65 4.30 14.19 -3.99
CA GLU A 65 5.52 14.33 -3.19
C GLU A 65 5.91 12.96 -2.62
N GLU A 66 6.50 12.09 -3.44
CA GLU A 66 6.88 10.72 -3.09
C GLU A 66 7.72 10.65 -1.80
N SER A 67 8.68 11.57 -1.64
CA SER A 67 9.48 11.66 -0.41
C SER A 67 8.62 11.93 0.83
N ARG A 68 7.57 12.75 0.70
CA ARG A 68 6.65 13.08 1.79
C ARG A 68 5.64 11.96 2.04
N PHE A 69 5.11 11.33 1.00
CA PHE A 69 4.19 10.20 1.13
C PHE A 69 4.85 9.07 1.92
N TRP A 70 6.03 8.61 1.50
CA TRP A 70 6.72 7.50 2.17
C TRP A 70 7.29 7.91 3.53
N GLY A 71 7.75 9.15 3.69
CA GLY A 71 8.14 9.66 5.01
C GLY A 71 6.97 9.70 6.00
N ASN A 72 5.76 10.00 5.53
CA ASN A 72 4.55 9.93 6.35
C ASN A 72 4.11 8.48 6.60
N ALA A 73 4.24 7.59 5.62
CA ALA A 73 3.96 6.17 5.79
C ALA A 73 4.87 5.54 6.86
N GLU A 74 6.16 5.87 6.85
CA GLU A 74 7.14 5.45 7.87
C GLU A 74 6.78 6.01 9.26
N ALA A 75 6.47 7.31 9.35
CA ALA A 75 6.09 7.94 10.61
C ALA A 75 4.76 7.38 11.16
N GLY A 76 3.79 7.11 10.29
CA GLY A 76 2.52 6.49 10.64
C GLY A 76 2.70 5.05 11.12
N PHE A 77 3.62 4.30 10.50
CA PHE A 77 3.94 2.94 10.92
C PHE A 77 4.61 2.91 12.28
N ALA A 78 5.59 3.78 12.52
CA ALA A 78 6.22 3.92 13.84
C ALA A 78 5.18 4.18 14.94
N LYS A 79 4.23 5.10 14.69
CA LYS A 79 3.11 5.38 15.60
C LYS A 79 2.19 4.18 15.80
N TYR A 80 1.86 3.48 14.72
CA TYR A 80 1.03 2.27 14.76
C TYR A 80 1.70 1.18 15.60
N LEU A 81 2.99 0.94 15.42
CA LEU A 81 3.76 -0.04 16.19
C LEU A 81 3.82 0.31 17.68
N ALA A 82 4.04 1.60 18.00
CA ALA A 82 4.03 2.08 19.37
C ALA A 82 2.67 1.83 20.05
N ALA A 83 1.56 1.98 19.32
CA ALA A 83 0.21 1.75 19.83
C ALA A 83 -0.19 0.26 19.88
N TYR A 84 0.21 -0.54 18.89
CA TYR A 84 -0.30 -1.90 18.70
C TYR A 84 0.52 -2.97 19.42
N ASN A 85 1.84 -2.77 19.57
CA ASN A 85 2.69 -3.78 20.22
C ASN A 85 3.05 -3.42 21.67
N ASN A 86 2.64 -2.26 22.22
CA ASN A 86 3.10 -1.74 23.53
C ASN A 86 4.64 -1.67 23.65
N GLU A 87 5.35 -1.73 22.52
CA GLU A 87 6.80 -1.79 22.50
C GLU A 87 7.34 -0.43 22.07
N GLU A 88 7.57 0.41 23.09
CA GLU A 88 8.27 1.71 22.98
C GLU A 88 9.60 1.58 22.22
N LYS A 89 10.20 0.39 22.26
CA LYS A 89 11.43 -0.01 21.58
C LYS A 89 11.40 0.15 20.05
N PHE A 90 10.22 0.09 19.41
CA PHE A 90 10.07 0.27 17.96
C PHE A 90 9.63 1.70 17.56
N GLY A 91 9.30 2.56 18.53
CA GLY A 91 8.60 3.83 18.29
C GLY A 91 9.43 4.94 17.62
N GLY A 92 10.73 4.73 17.42
CA GLY A 92 11.60 5.68 16.72
C GLY A 92 11.43 5.57 15.20
N ARG A 93 11.06 6.67 14.53
CA ARG A 93 11.04 6.77 13.06
C ARG A 93 12.34 6.27 12.42
N ASN A 94 13.47 6.48 13.10
CA ASN A 94 14.80 6.09 12.64
C ASN A 94 14.99 4.57 12.46
N ASN A 95 14.12 3.76 13.06
CA ASN A 95 14.16 2.30 12.97
C ASN A 95 13.24 1.76 11.87
N VAL A 96 12.40 2.64 11.28
CA VAL A 96 11.49 2.29 10.20
C VAL A 96 12.12 2.69 8.87
N ALA A 97 12.16 1.74 7.95
CA ALA A 97 12.56 1.97 6.56
C ALA A 97 11.40 1.64 5.62
N SER A 98 11.42 2.25 4.44
CA SER A 98 10.54 1.89 3.34
C SER A 98 11.33 1.18 2.24
N THR A 99 10.76 0.09 1.71
CA THR A 99 11.13 -0.41 0.39
C THR A 99 10.06 0.08 -0.55
N LYS A 100 10.47 0.98 -1.43
CA LYS A 100 9.70 1.44 -2.58
C LYS A 100 10.60 1.28 -3.77
N GLY A 101 10.16 0.60 -4.82
CA GLY A 101 10.87 0.79 -6.07
C GLY A 101 10.37 2.03 -6.76
N LEU A 102 11.28 2.67 -7.48
CA LEU A 102 10.92 3.46 -8.66
C LEU A 102 10.53 2.47 -9.78
N TYR A 103 9.54 1.64 -9.49
CA TYR A 103 9.06 0.64 -10.42
C TYR A 103 8.13 1.35 -11.39
N SER A 104 8.46 1.25 -12.67
CA SER A 104 7.89 2.08 -13.74
C SER A 104 6.36 2.10 -13.68
N LYS A 105 5.77 3.27 -13.97
CA LYS A 105 4.35 3.68 -13.92
C LYS A 105 3.36 2.72 -14.62
N SER A 106 3.28 1.47 -14.20
CA SER A 106 2.46 0.43 -14.80
C SER A 106 1.93 -0.55 -13.74
N PHE A 107 0.91 -1.30 -14.12
CA PHE A 107 0.24 -2.34 -13.34
C PHE A 107 1.17 -3.46 -12.79
N LEU A 108 2.40 -3.57 -13.29
CA LEU A 108 3.42 -4.54 -12.84
C LEU A 108 3.99 -4.24 -11.43
N THR A 109 3.69 -3.06 -10.89
CA THR A 109 4.27 -2.53 -9.64
C THR A 109 3.82 -3.24 -8.36
N HIS A 110 2.62 -3.85 -8.33
CA HIS A 110 2.17 -4.61 -7.15
C HIS A 110 2.93 -5.94 -7.00
N GLN A 111 3.12 -6.67 -8.11
CA GLN A 111 3.88 -7.93 -8.07
C GLN A 111 5.34 -7.67 -7.70
N GLU A 112 5.95 -6.62 -8.24
CA GLU A 112 7.33 -6.23 -7.88
C GLU A 112 7.44 -5.86 -6.39
N ALA A 113 6.43 -5.16 -5.83
CA ALA A 113 6.39 -4.88 -4.40
C ALA A 113 6.20 -6.16 -3.55
N GLN A 114 5.45 -7.14 -4.04
CA GLN A 114 5.30 -8.44 -3.40
C GLN A 114 6.61 -9.23 -3.45
N ASP A 115 7.28 -9.29 -4.61
CA ASP A 115 8.57 -9.98 -4.76
C ASP A 115 9.63 -9.36 -3.85
N ALA A 116 9.69 -8.03 -3.77
CA ALA A 116 10.60 -7.31 -2.86
C ALA A 116 10.26 -7.56 -1.38
N MET A 117 8.97 -7.73 -1.05
CA MET A 117 8.54 -8.11 0.30
C MET A 117 8.97 -9.53 0.63
N ASP A 118 8.77 -10.47 -0.29
CA ASP A 118 9.16 -11.87 -0.13
C ASP A 118 10.68 -12.02 0.01
N GLU A 119 11.45 -11.26 -0.79
CA GLU A 119 12.91 -11.19 -0.67
C GLU A 119 13.32 -10.64 0.70
N LYS A 120 12.70 -9.54 1.17
CA LYS A 120 12.97 -8.99 2.50
C LYS A 120 12.65 -10.00 3.60
N ILE A 121 11.52 -10.70 3.52
CA ILE A 121 11.13 -11.76 4.46
C ILE A 121 12.18 -12.87 4.46
N ALA A 122 12.63 -13.31 3.29
CA ALA A 122 13.66 -14.34 3.15
C ALA A 122 14.99 -13.89 3.78
N ASN A 123 15.41 -12.65 3.52
CA ASN A 123 16.65 -12.08 4.06
C ASN A 123 16.62 -11.99 5.60
N GLU A 124 15.51 -11.57 6.19
CA GLU A 124 15.35 -11.53 7.67
C GLU A 124 15.39 -12.94 8.27
N LYS A 125 14.71 -13.91 7.64
CA LYS A 125 14.73 -15.31 8.08
C LYS A 125 16.12 -15.93 7.97
N GLN A 126 16.87 -15.65 6.90
CA GLN A 126 18.25 -16.12 6.73
C GLN A 126 19.18 -15.57 7.82
N GLN A 127 18.90 -14.36 8.33
CA GLN A 127 19.61 -13.75 9.45
C GLN A 127 19.14 -14.28 10.82
N GLY A 128 18.20 -15.22 10.86
CA GLY A 128 17.67 -15.82 12.08
C GLY A 128 16.59 -14.98 12.78
N HIS A 129 16.05 -13.97 12.11
CA HIS A 129 14.99 -13.14 12.68
C HIS A 129 13.61 -13.79 12.51
N HIS A 130 12.77 -13.63 13.53
CA HIS A 130 11.33 -13.85 13.41
C HIS A 130 10.73 -12.75 12.56
N VAL A 131 9.77 -13.07 11.69
CA VAL A 131 9.11 -12.07 10.84
C VAL A 131 7.63 -12.02 11.19
N LYS A 132 7.12 -10.82 11.48
CA LYS A 132 5.71 -10.56 11.78
C LYS A 132 5.13 -9.60 10.76
N MET A 133 4.07 -10.04 10.08
CA MET A 133 3.28 -9.17 9.22
C MET A 133 2.35 -8.30 10.07
N ILE A 134 2.32 -7.00 9.76
CA ILE A 134 1.55 -6.00 10.47
C ILE A 134 0.45 -5.47 9.55
N PRO A 135 -0.83 -5.52 9.96
CA PRO A 135 -1.97 -5.07 9.16
C PRO A 135 -2.06 -3.54 9.15
N TYR A 136 -1.02 -2.89 8.64
CA TYR A 136 -0.90 -1.44 8.50
C TYR A 136 -0.92 -1.07 7.04
N SER A 137 -1.78 -0.12 6.66
CA SER A 137 -1.72 0.60 5.38
C SER A 137 -1.62 2.09 5.62
N TYR A 138 -1.17 2.78 4.57
CA TYR A 138 -1.16 4.23 4.51
C TYR A 138 -1.87 4.68 3.23
N ILE A 139 -2.69 5.70 3.34
CA ILE A 139 -3.35 6.34 2.20
C ILE A 139 -2.98 7.82 2.20
N CYS A 140 -2.92 8.40 1.01
CA CYS A 140 -2.72 9.83 0.84
C CYS A 140 -3.89 10.57 1.51
N GLN A 141 -3.57 11.60 2.31
CA GLN A 141 -4.52 12.43 3.06
C GLN A 141 -4.73 13.77 2.38
#